data_AF-A0AAE0FT73-F1
#
_entry.id   AF-A0AAE0FT73-F1
#
_cell.length_a   1.000
_cell.length_b   1.000
_cell.length_c   1.000
_cell.angle_alpha   90.00
_cell.angle_beta   90.00
_cell.angle_gamma   90.00
#
_symmetry.space_group_name_H-M   'P 1'
#
loop_
_entity.id
_entity.type
_entity.pdbx_description
1 polymer ?
#
loop_
_entity_poly.entity_id
_entity_poly.type
_entity_poly.pdbx_seq_one_letter_code
_entity_poly.pdbx_strand_id
1 'polypeptide(L)'
;MLSLGFGSPDLVSLTYTHLPTGRVYRIIDSGTDYMWAEVPEGAASALTQTVSRVRTGEICDWMWARSEYAKWAFLKGSPAALAKTGEHNFDISLFGDDLPPGVGNNQTCPVRYSLSDSCWGHLWAGAYIYGNPPFDRLTCERMLKKANRDFATDPEHTVFLFLIPPSHLSTFRQHLIHWEVLHVYPAGTEGIFSYRREHTYAGRPLQSAGSEGGGDRVFIAGTPFPVAIIYRDQYTSTRFTPERWCHSAYAHAHGLRLAQLMDLGVDIARPGTTVTRDQLLSHRTCAEACAVCARMRTVQPSPKHPPADRYRAQKPGSMWAADATGPITPIGYDGSRYRWTFVEFTVRFTLCYFSAEKSAYSFILAQFLADVVHHGFACTGLVLRTDCAPELCDPAAQALYKHHGIKHLQSSPTLHWQNFMAEYVIGKISSVSRALLETAGMDLTYWPLADSHACLLWDILPHGRDAVVPFYHLMGYHFTYSRIEIFGTLCTVAMDAQQMRARHPGVSKKRTPRA
;
A
#
# COMPACT_ATOMS: atom_id res chain seq x y z
N MET A 1 5.42 13.57 41.18
CA MET A 1 4.40 13.09 40.23
C MET A 1 5.07 12.90 38.88
N LEU A 2 5.39 11.66 38.54
CA LEU A 2 6.00 11.26 37.27
C LEU A 2 4.94 10.43 36.52
N SER A 3 4.45 10.98 35.41
CA SER A 3 3.54 10.31 34.48
C SER A 3 4.40 9.64 33.41
N LEU A 4 4.55 8.32 33.50
CA LEU A 4 5.12 7.48 32.44
C LEU A 4 3.95 6.88 31.65
N GLY A 5 3.68 7.46 30.49
CA GLY A 5 2.62 7.04 29.59
C GLY A 5 2.94 5.79 28.77
N PHE A 6 1.85 5.25 28.20
CA PHE A 6 1.70 4.33 27.08
C PHE A 6 1.98 2.83 27.26
N GLY A 7 0.89 2.05 27.20
CA GLY A 7 0.70 1.06 26.14
C GLY A 7 0.93 -0.42 26.48
N SER A 8 -0.15 -1.20 26.49
CA SER A 8 -0.14 -2.59 26.00
C SER A 8 -1.54 -3.00 25.54
N PRO A 9 -1.74 -3.44 24.29
CA PRO A 9 -2.99 -4.04 23.80
C PRO A 9 -3.17 -5.52 24.14
N ASP A 10 -2.24 -6.15 24.87
CA ASP A 10 -2.24 -7.61 25.12
C ASP A 10 -3.03 -8.05 26.36
N LEU A 11 -4.04 -7.30 26.81
CA LEU A 11 -4.85 -7.66 27.98
C LEU A 11 -6.18 -8.39 27.67
N VAL A 12 -6.38 -8.86 26.43
CA VAL A 12 -7.54 -9.71 26.09
C VAL A 12 -7.35 -11.18 26.48
N SER A 13 -6.18 -11.56 27.04
CA SER A 13 -5.90 -12.95 27.46
C SER A 13 -5.82 -13.20 28.97
N LEU A 14 -6.09 -12.22 29.83
CA LEU A 14 -6.15 -12.46 31.29
C LEU A 14 -7.57 -12.78 31.74
N THR A 15 -7.99 -14.00 31.41
CA THR A 15 -9.07 -14.71 32.07
C THR A 15 -8.75 -14.96 33.55
N TYR A 16 -9.67 -14.54 34.42
CA TYR A 16 -9.96 -15.05 35.77
C TYR A 16 -8.75 -15.46 36.65
N THR A 17 -8.41 -14.63 37.64
CA THR A 17 -7.59 -15.09 38.78
C THR A 17 -8.54 -15.51 39.90
N HIS A 18 -8.62 -16.82 40.18
CA HIS A 18 -9.25 -17.30 41.41
C HIS A 18 -8.44 -16.77 42.60
N LEU A 19 -9.00 -15.87 43.37
CA LEU A 19 -8.53 -15.63 44.74
C LEU A 19 -9.05 -16.76 45.65
N PRO A 20 -8.34 -17.11 46.74
CA PRO A 20 -8.65 -18.28 47.57
C PRO A 20 -9.99 -18.23 48.31
N THR A 21 -10.81 -17.20 48.10
CA THR A 21 -12.06 -16.94 48.82
C THR A 21 -13.32 -17.33 48.03
N GLY A 22 -13.20 -17.90 46.82
CA GLY A 22 -14.34 -18.39 46.03
C GLY A 22 -15.20 -17.30 45.37
N ARG A 23 -14.84 -16.01 45.54
CA ARG A 23 -15.61 -14.87 45.01
C ARG A 23 -15.09 -14.44 43.63
N VAL A 24 -16.01 -14.12 42.71
CA VAL A 24 -15.71 -13.69 41.34
C VAL A 24 -15.94 -12.19 41.19
N TYR A 25 -14.92 -11.47 40.73
CA TYR A 25 -14.98 -10.02 40.48
C TYR A 25 -14.82 -9.73 38.99
N ARG A 26 -15.56 -8.73 38.50
CA ARG A 26 -15.48 -8.20 37.14
C ARG A 26 -15.05 -6.75 37.18
N ILE A 27 -14.20 -6.33 36.23
CA ILE A 27 -13.93 -4.91 35.98
C ILE A 27 -15.14 -4.30 35.26
N ILE A 28 -15.68 -3.22 35.81
CA ILE A 28 -16.78 -2.45 35.20
C ILE A 28 -16.25 -1.04 34.90
N ASP A 29 -16.52 -0.57 33.68
CA ASP A 29 -16.24 0.79 33.24
C ASP A 29 -17.30 1.73 33.82
N SER A 30 -16.88 2.67 34.68
CA SER A 30 -17.77 3.67 35.30
C SER A 30 -17.71 5.03 34.62
N GLY A 31 -17.00 5.15 33.48
CA GLY A 31 -16.88 6.37 32.69
C GLY A 31 -15.78 7.34 33.13
N THR A 32 -15.20 7.18 34.33
CA THR A 32 -14.03 7.97 34.77
C THR A 32 -12.91 7.17 35.44
N ASP A 33 -13.19 5.96 35.94
CA ASP A 33 -12.18 4.99 36.42
C ASP A 33 -12.69 3.54 36.30
N TYR A 34 -11.77 2.57 36.28
CA TYR A 34 -12.07 1.13 36.29
C TYR A 34 -12.07 0.59 37.73
N MET A 35 -13.19 -0.01 38.15
CA MET A 35 -13.35 -0.60 39.48
C MET A 35 -13.66 -2.10 39.43
N TRP A 36 -13.26 -2.82 40.48
CA TRP A 36 -13.61 -4.22 40.71
C TRP A 36 -14.95 -4.31 41.45
N ALA A 37 -15.95 -4.97 40.86
CA ALA A 37 -17.25 -5.22 41.50
C ALA A 37 -17.51 -6.73 41.66
N GLU A 38 -18.03 -7.13 42.82
CA GLU A 38 -18.39 -8.51 43.16
C GLU A 38 -19.68 -8.91 42.46
N VAL A 39 -19.70 -10.07 41.79
CA VAL A 39 -20.90 -10.60 41.13
C VAL A 39 -21.71 -11.40 42.15
N PRO A 40 -23.00 -11.10 42.40
CA PRO A 40 -23.82 -11.88 43.33
C PRO A 40 -24.01 -13.33 42.82
N GLU A 41 -23.77 -14.31 43.67
CA GLU A 41 -24.02 -15.73 43.38
C GLU A 41 -25.52 -15.96 43.11
N GLY A 42 -25.87 -16.27 41.86
CA GLY A 42 -27.25 -16.61 41.48
C GLY A 42 -27.65 -16.34 40.02
N ALA A 43 -26.86 -15.63 39.23
CA ALA A 43 -27.20 -15.32 37.82
C ALA A 43 -26.48 -16.20 36.79
N ALA A 44 -26.23 -17.47 37.12
CA ALA A 44 -25.59 -18.45 36.24
C ALA A 44 -26.49 -19.69 36.04
N SER A 45 -27.67 -19.51 35.46
CA SER A 45 -28.40 -20.62 34.85
C SER A 45 -29.21 -20.19 33.63
N ALA A 46 -28.52 -19.85 32.56
CA ALA A 46 -28.97 -20.09 31.18
C ALA A 46 -27.78 -19.81 30.27
N LEU A 47 -27.55 -20.68 29.29
CA LEU A 47 -26.52 -20.60 28.25
C LEU A 47 -25.15 -21.19 28.60
N THR A 48 -25.14 -22.51 28.82
CA THR A 48 -24.03 -23.36 28.39
C THR A 48 -24.59 -24.73 27.99
N GLN A 49 -25.06 -24.83 26.75
CA GLN A 49 -24.96 -26.09 26.02
C GLN A 49 -23.71 -26.00 25.16
N THR A 50 -22.74 -26.83 25.52
CA THR A 50 -21.55 -27.15 24.74
C THR A 50 -22.00 -27.75 23.41
N VAL A 51 -22.06 -26.94 22.36
CA VAL A 51 -22.21 -27.43 20.99
C VAL A 51 -20.80 -27.72 20.45
N SER A 52 -20.60 -28.99 20.12
CA SER A 52 -19.47 -29.51 19.36
C SER A 52 -19.08 -28.57 18.21
N ARG A 53 -17.78 -28.29 18.05
CA ARG A 53 -17.13 -27.61 16.92
C ARG A 53 -17.97 -27.54 15.62
N VAL A 54 -18.75 -26.48 15.46
CA VAL A 54 -19.27 -26.03 14.15
C VAL A 54 -18.38 -24.86 13.72
N ARG A 55 -17.97 -24.83 12.45
CA ARG A 55 -17.19 -23.73 11.86
C ARG A 55 -18.07 -22.48 11.73
N THR A 56 -18.40 -21.82 12.83
CA THR A 56 -19.37 -20.71 12.90
C THR A 56 -18.93 -19.40 12.21
N GLY A 57 -17.77 -19.37 11.54
CA GLY A 57 -17.22 -18.16 10.90
C GLY A 57 -17.42 -18.05 9.39
N GLU A 58 -18.17 -18.96 8.75
CA GLU A 58 -18.27 -19.03 7.28
C GLU A 58 -19.72 -18.94 6.73
N ILE A 59 -20.72 -18.77 7.60
CA ILE A 59 -22.15 -18.72 7.22
C ILE A 59 -22.75 -17.42 7.72
N CYS A 60 -23.45 -16.69 6.84
CA CYS A 60 -24.30 -15.58 7.25
C CYS A 60 -25.77 -16.02 7.29
N ASP A 61 -26.31 -16.32 8.46
CA ASP A 61 -27.70 -16.74 8.60
C ASP A 61 -28.73 -15.69 8.12
N TRP A 62 -28.31 -14.44 7.96
CA TRP A 62 -29.12 -13.37 7.41
C TRP A 62 -29.15 -13.54 5.90
N MET A 63 -30.33 -13.48 5.29
CA MET A 63 -30.46 -13.52 3.84
C MET A 63 -31.04 -12.20 3.38
N TRP A 64 -30.41 -11.66 2.37
CA TRP A 64 -30.90 -10.46 1.71
C TRP A 64 -32.20 -10.76 0.96
N ALA A 65 -33.21 -9.91 1.11
CA ALA A 65 -34.52 -10.10 0.50
C ALA A 65 -34.40 -10.31 -1.02
N ARG A 66 -35.19 -11.25 -1.57
CA ARG A 66 -35.09 -11.61 -3.00
C ARG A 66 -35.38 -10.45 -3.93
N SER A 67 -36.35 -9.59 -3.60
CA SER A 67 -36.66 -8.40 -4.39
C SER A 67 -35.48 -7.42 -4.44
N GLU A 68 -34.83 -7.16 -3.29
CA GLU A 68 -33.63 -6.33 -3.24
C GLU A 68 -32.47 -6.99 -4.00
N TYR A 69 -32.23 -8.28 -3.80
CA TYR A 69 -31.22 -9.01 -4.58
C TYR A 69 -31.46 -8.92 -6.09
N ALA A 70 -32.70 -9.17 -6.53
CA ALA A 70 -33.08 -9.15 -7.94
C ALA A 70 -32.86 -7.78 -8.58
N LYS A 71 -33.11 -6.68 -7.84
CA LYS A 71 -32.80 -5.32 -8.30
C LYS A 71 -31.31 -5.16 -8.64
N TRP A 72 -30.42 -5.68 -7.81
CA TRP A 72 -28.98 -5.56 -8.05
C TRP A 72 -28.46 -6.58 -9.05
N ALA A 73 -29.03 -7.79 -9.11
CA ALA A 73 -28.76 -8.76 -10.16
C ALA A 73 -29.18 -8.23 -11.54
N PHE A 74 -30.30 -7.50 -11.62
CA PHE A 74 -30.71 -6.82 -12.85
C PHE A 74 -29.67 -5.82 -13.34
N LEU A 75 -29.13 -5.00 -12.43
CA LEU A 75 -28.17 -3.95 -12.77
C LEU A 75 -26.74 -4.46 -13.02
N LYS A 76 -26.30 -5.47 -12.26
CA LYS A 76 -24.88 -5.87 -12.13
C LYS A 76 -24.63 -7.38 -12.28
N GLY A 77 -25.67 -8.16 -12.56
CA GLY A 77 -25.58 -9.62 -12.71
C GLY A 77 -24.95 -10.07 -14.03
N SER A 78 -24.75 -11.36 -14.14
CA SER A 78 -24.08 -12.04 -15.25
C SER A 78 -24.94 -12.03 -16.51
N PRO A 79 -24.43 -11.50 -17.64
CA PRO A 79 -25.09 -11.66 -18.94
C PRO A 79 -25.23 -13.13 -19.34
N ALA A 80 -24.28 -13.97 -18.93
CA ALA A 80 -24.31 -15.40 -19.22
C ALA A 80 -25.39 -16.13 -18.41
N ALA A 81 -25.64 -15.72 -17.16
CA ALA A 81 -26.75 -16.24 -16.38
C ALA A 81 -28.09 -15.89 -17.04
N LEU A 82 -28.28 -14.62 -17.43
CA LEU A 82 -29.48 -14.18 -18.14
C LEU A 82 -29.72 -14.98 -19.42
N ALA A 83 -28.69 -15.19 -20.23
CA ALA A 83 -28.80 -15.96 -21.47
C ALA A 83 -29.17 -17.44 -21.25
N LYS A 84 -28.75 -18.04 -20.13
CA LYS A 84 -28.99 -19.46 -19.83
C LYS A 84 -30.33 -19.72 -19.13
N THR A 85 -30.72 -18.86 -18.19
CA THR A 85 -31.89 -19.09 -17.32
C THR A 85 -33.07 -18.20 -17.66
N GLY A 86 -32.87 -17.14 -18.46
CA GLY A 86 -33.89 -16.12 -18.72
C GLY A 86 -34.07 -15.12 -17.57
N GLU A 87 -33.30 -15.25 -16.48
CA GLU A 87 -33.39 -14.40 -15.29
C GLU A 87 -32.04 -13.76 -14.97
N HIS A 88 -32.07 -12.50 -14.52
CA HIS A 88 -30.87 -11.80 -14.07
C HIS A 88 -30.36 -12.41 -12.76
N ASN A 89 -29.09 -12.83 -12.74
CA ASN A 89 -28.51 -13.49 -11.57
C ASN A 89 -26.98 -13.30 -11.51
N PHE A 90 -26.39 -13.56 -10.35
CA PHE A 90 -24.94 -13.75 -10.21
C PHE A 90 -24.60 -15.23 -10.44
N ASP A 91 -23.37 -15.52 -10.86
CA ASP A 91 -22.92 -16.89 -11.13
C ASP A 91 -22.67 -17.66 -9.82
N ILE A 92 -22.14 -16.97 -8.80
CA ILE A 92 -21.67 -17.57 -7.54
C ILE A 92 -22.26 -16.84 -6.33
N SER A 93 -22.78 -17.59 -5.34
CA SER A 93 -23.12 -17.10 -4.00
C SER A 93 -22.08 -17.56 -2.97
N LEU A 94 -21.53 -16.62 -2.20
CA LEU A 94 -20.60 -16.88 -1.09
C LEU A 94 -21.32 -16.88 0.28
N PHE A 95 -20.74 -17.58 1.26
CA PHE A 95 -21.17 -17.62 2.67
C PHE A 95 -22.54 -18.26 2.93
N GLY A 96 -22.85 -19.27 2.13
CA GLY A 96 -24.08 -20.04 2.20
C GLY A 96 -24.16 -21.03 3.35
N ASP A 97 -25.37 -21.48 3.64
CA ASP A 97 -25.66 -22.69 4.38
C ASP A 97 -25.70 -23.91 3.45
N ASP A 98 -25.73 -25.11 4.03
CA ASP A 98 -25.80 -26.36 3.27
C ASP A 98 -27.21 -26.69 2.78
N LEU A 99 -28.19 -25.78 2.95
CA LEU A 99 -29.57 -26.02 2.52
C LEU A 99 -29.76 -25.80 1.01
N PRO A 100 -30.80 -26.39 0.39
CA PRO A 100 -31.13 -26.17 -1.01
C PRO A 100 -31.38 -24.70 -1.39
N PRO A 101 -31.20 -24.31 -2.67
CA PRO A 101 -31.46 -22.94 -3.12
C PRO A 101 -32.95 -22.62 -2.92
N GLY A 102 -33.26 -21.38 -2.57
CA GLY A 102 -34.65 -21.00 -2.33
C GLY A 102 -35.14 -21.25 -0.89
N VAL A 103 -34.47 -22.15 -0.17
CA VAL A 103 -34.80 -22.53 1.22
C VAL A 103 -33.74 -22.00 2.19
N GLY A 104 -32.46 -22.17 1.86
CA GLY A 104 -31.34 -21.68 2.66
C GLY A 104 -31.14 -20.16 2.63
N ASN A 105 -30.13 -19.68 3.33
CA ASN A 105 -29.67 -18.28 3.28
C ASN A 105 -29.01 -17.88 1.93
N ASN A 106 -28.88 -18.83 1.02
CA ASN A 106 -28.30 -18.65 -0.30
C ASN A 106 -29.27 -18.00 -1.28
N GLN A 107 -28.72 -17.15 -2.15
CA GLN A 107 -29.45 -16.69 -3.33
C GLN A 107 -29.57 -17.82 -4.35
N THR A 108 -30.43 -17.65 -5.35
CA THR A 108 -30.69 -18.65 -6.41
C THR A 108 -29.54 -18.76 -7.42
N CYS A 109 -28.31 -18.44 -7.05
CA CYS A 109 -27.14 -18.54 -7.91
C CYS A 109 -26.90 -20.00 -8.37
N PRO A 110 -26.40 -20.22 -9.61
CA PRO A 110 -26.06 -21.56 -10.10
C PRO A 110 -24.99 -22.27 -9.26
N VAL A 111 -23.95 -21.55 -8.85
CA VAL A 111 -22.89 -22.05 -7.98
C VAL A 111 -23.01 -21.41 -6.61
N ARG A 112 -22.74 -22.21 -5.57
CA ARG A 112 -22.87 -21.78 -4.17
C ARG A 112 -21.84 -22.48 -3.32
N TYR A 113 -21.22 -21.70 -2.45
CA TYR A 113 -20.26 -22.20 -1.48
C TYR A 113 -20.86 -22.09 -0.08
N SER A 114 -20.75 -23.17 0.67
CA SER A 114 -21.40 -23.36 1.95
C SER A 114 -20.40 -23.84 3.01
N LEU A 115 -20.89 -24.33 4.16
CA LEU A 115 -20.03 -24.84 5.22
C LEU A 115 -19.29 -26.12 4.79
N SER A 116 -20.00 -27.02 4.11
CA SER A 116 -19.43 -28.26 3.59
C SER A 116 -18.49 -28.04 2.41
N ASP A 117 -18.74 -27.01 1.59
CA ASP A 117 -17.87 -26.58 0.50
C ASP A 117 -17.43 -25.12 0.66
N SER A 118 -16.38 -24.94 1.47
CA SER A 118 -15.93 -23.62 1.92
C SER A 118 -15.51 -22.70 0.76
N CYS A 119 -16.11 -21.51 0.69
CA CYS A 119 -15.80 -20.51 -0.33
C CYS A 119 -14.32 -20.10 -0.37
N TRP A 120 -13.57 -20.26 0.73
CA TRP A 120 -12.16 -19.90 0.81
C TRP A 120 -11.24 -20.82 -0.01
N GLY A 121 -11.69 -22.06 -0.28
CA GLY A 121 -10.95 -23.05 -1.06
C GLY A 121 -10.99 -22.82 -2.57
N HIS A 122 -11.84 -21.90 -3.05
CA HIS A 122 -12.11 -21.69 -4.47
C HIS A 122 -11.51 -20.38 -4.98
N LEU A 123 -11.16 -20.33 -6.27
CA LEU A 123 -10.73 -19.09 -6.92
C LEU A 123 -11.95 -18.19 -7.19
N TRP A 124 -11.88 -16.92 -6.80
CA TRP A 124 -12.94 -15.94 -7.03
C TRP A 124 -12.61 -15.04 -8.23
N ALA A 125 -12.42 -15.63 -9.40
CA ALA A 125 -12.08 -14.90 -10.62
C ALA A 125 -12.77 -15.53 -11.84
N GLY A 126 -13.02 -14.72 -12.87
CA GLY A 126 -13.70 -15.13 -14.10
C GLY A 126 -15.21 -15.39 -13.93
N ALA A 127 -15.84 -14.77 -12.92
CA ALA A 127 -17.25 -14.96 -12.61
C ALA A 127 -17.89 -13.70 -11.99
N TYR A 128 -19.23 -13.65 -12.01
CA TYR A 128 -20.03 -12.67 -11.30
C TYR A 128 -20.41 -13.20 -9.91
N ILE A 129 -19.88 -12.56 -8.87
CA ILE A 129 -19.86 -13.12 -7.52
C ILE A 129 -20.65 -12.21 -6.58
N TYR A 130 -21.63 -12.81 -5.92
CA TYR A 130 -22.39 -12.20 -4.82
C TYR A 130 -21.90 -12.74 -3.48
N GLY A 131 -21.69 -11.85 -2.51
CA GLY A 131 -21.24 -12.22 -1.17
C GLY A 131 -21.98 -11.49 -0.07
N ASN A 132 -22.55 -12.26 0.85
CA ASN A 132 -23.15 -11.78 2.09
C ASN A 132 -22.42 -12.40 3.28
N PRO A 133 -21.29 -11.83 3.70
CA PRO A 133 -20.47 -12.43 4.73
C PRO A 133 -21.14 -12.33 6.11
N PRO A 134 -20.71 -13.14 7.08
CA PRO A 134 -20.79 -12.75 8.48
C PRO A 134 -20.27 -11.33 8.65
N PHE A 135 -21.08 -10.43 9.21
CA PHE A 135 -20.77 -9.00 9.32
C PHE A 135 -19.68 -8.67 10.35
N ASP A 136 -18.98 -9.69 10.87
CA ASP A 136 -17.83 -9.50 11.75
C ASP A 136 -16.61 -8.95 10.98
N ARG A 137 -15.76 -8.26 11.72
CA ARG A 137 -14.61 -7.54 11.16
C ARG A 137 -13.62 -8.49 10.46
N LEU A 138 -13.30 -9.63 11.06
CA LEU A 138 -12.23 -10.50 10.57
C LEU A 138 -12.66 -11.17 9.25
N THR A 139 -13.90 -11.62 9.17
CA THR A 139 -14.45 -12.25 7.97
C THR A 139 -14.56 -11.26 6.82
N CYS A 140 -15.08 -10.06 7.08
CA CYS A 140 -15.15 -8.99 6.07
C CYS A 140 -13.75 -8.58 5.56
N GLU A 141 -12.76 -8.44 6.45
CA GLU A 141 -11.39 -8.09 6.06
C GLU A 141 -10.75 -9.20 5.20
N ARG A 142 -10.91 -10.46 5.61
CA ARG A 142 -10.40 -11.62 4.87
C ARG A 142 -11.06 -11.73 3.50
N MET A 143 -12.37 -11.50 3.40
CA MET A 143 -13.13 -11.49 2.15
C MET A 143 -12.57 -10.43 1.19
N LEU A 144 -12.42 -9.19 1.65
CA LEU A 144 -11.89 -8.09 0.83
C LEU A 144 -10.46 -8.35 0.35
N LYS A 145 -9.58 -8.87 1.23
CA LYS A 145 -8.21 -9.23 0.87
C LYS A 145 -8.17 -10.33 -0.19
N LYS A 146 -8.97 -11.39 -0.03
CA LYS A 146 -9.06 -12.47 -1.02
C LYS A 146 -9.64 -11.96 -2.33
N ALA A 147 -10.75 -11.24 -2.30
CA ALA A 147 -11.38 -10.69 -3.50
C ALA A 147 -10.41 -9.78 -4.27
N ASN A 148 -9.67 -8.90 -3.59
CA ASN A 148 -8.68 -8.05 -4.25
C ASN A 148 -7.53 -8.83 -4.90
N ARG A 149 -7.08 -9.92 -4.27
CA ARG A 149 -6.02 -10.78 -4.79
C ARG A 149 -6.51 -11.60 -5.99
N ASP A 150 -7.67 -12.23 -5.87
CA ASP A 150 -8.23 -13.09 -6.90
C ASP A 150 -8.72 -12.25 -8.10
N PHE A 151 -9.25 -11.04 -7.89
CA PHE A 151 -9.57 -10.11 -8.98
C PHE A 151 -8.39 -9.88 -9.93
N ALA A 152 -7.17 -9.82 -9.39
CA ALA A 152 -5.97 -9.54 -10.17
C ALA A 152 -5.61 -10.67 -11.15
N THR A 153 -6.20 -11.86 -11.03
CA THR A 153 -5.94 -12.98 -11.95
C THR A 153 -6.78 -12.91 -13.21
N ASP A 154 -7.99 -12.36 -13.15
CA ASP A 154 -8.87 -12.16 -14.32
C ASP A 154 -9.76 -10.91 -14.14
N PRO A 155 -9.21 -9.69 -14.22
CA PRO A 155 -9.96 -8.46 -13.99
C PRO A 155 -11.12 -8.25 -14.97
N GLU A 156 -10.96 -8.67 -16.24
CA GLU A 156 -11.89 -8.39 -17.33
C GLU A 156 -13.21 -9.14 -17.18
N HIS A 157 -13.18 -10.34 -16.59
CA HIS A 157 -14.34 -11.22 -16.46
C HIS A 157 -14.80 -11.42 -15.02
N THR A 158 -14.22 -10.68 -14.06
CA THR A 158 -14.60 -10.79 -12.64
C THR A 158 -15.45 -9.61 -12.21
N VAL A 159 -16.59 -9.90 -11.56
CA VAL A 159 -17.44 -8.90 -10.92
C VAL A 159 -17.72 -9.31 -9.48
N PHE A 160 -17.64 -8.35 -8.56
CA PHE A 160 -18.00 -8.54 -7.16
C PHE A 160 -19.11 -7.59 -6.73
N LEU A 161 -20.09 -8.13 -6.02
CA LEU A 161 -21.07 -7.35 -5.26
C LEU A 161 -21.17 -7.91 -3.84
N PHE A 162 -20.76 -7.12 -2.85
CA PHE A 162 -20.73 -7.54 -1.44
C PHE A 162 -21.52 -6.62 -0.51
N LEU A 163 -22.02 -7.22 0.57
CA LEU A 163 -22.67 -6.51 1.67
C LEU A 163 -21.69 -6.36 2.84
N ILE A 164 -21.42 -5.13 3.29
CA ILE A 164 -20.55 -4.88 4.45
C ILE A 164 -21.08 -3.74 5.33
N PRO A 165 -20.80 -3.72 6.65
CA PRO A 165 -21.14 -2.60 7.51
C PRO A 165 -20.29 -1.34 7.20
N PRO A 166 -20.87 -0.14 7.11
CA PRO A 166 -20.15 1.10 6.87
C PRO A 166 -19.08 1.43 7.91
N SER A 167 -19.24 0.98 9.16
CA SER A 167 -18.23 1.12 10.22
C SER A 167 -16.89 0.49 9.84
N HIS A 168 -16.91 -0.49 8.94
CA HIS A 168 -15.73 -1.15 8.44
C HIS A 168 -15.09 -0.40 7.27
N LEU A 169 -15.78 0.55 6.63
CA LEU A 169 -15.24 1.31 5.50
C LEU A 169 -14.04 2.17 5.89
N SER A 170 -14.03 2.72 7.12
CA SER A 170 -12.87 3.46 7.66
C SER A 170 -11.70 2.53 7.99
N THR A 171 -12.00 1.36 8.53
CA THR A 171 -11.01 0.37 8.99
C THR A 171 -10.35 -0.34 7.81
N PHE A 172 -11.11 -0.61 6.74
CA PHE A 172 -10.64 -1.30 5.54
C PHE A 172 -10.36 -0.36 4.37
N ARG A 173 -10.16 0.94 4.62
CA ARG A 173 -9.95 1.97 3.58
C ARG A 173 -9.01 1.48 2.48
N GLN A 174 -7.87 0.91 2.86
CA GLN A 174 -6.84 0.40 1.96
C GLN A 174 -7.29 -0.76 1.05
N HIS A 175 -8.24 -1.58 1.50
CA HIS A 175 -8.79 -2.69 0.71
C HIS A 175 -9.96 -2.23 -0.16
N LEU A 176 -10.65 -1.17 0.25
CA LEU A 176 -11.84 -0.62 -0.42
C LEU A 176 -11.54 0.45 -1.47
N ILE A 177 -10.28 0.85 -1.64
CA ILE A 177 -9.89 1.81 -2.69
C ILE A 177 -10.18 1.33 -4.10
N HIS A 178 -10.25 0.02 -4.34
CA HIS A 178 -10.65 -0.56 -5.64
C HIS A 178 -12.17 -0.80 -5.75
N TRP A 179 -12.95 -0.28 -4.80
CA TRP A 179 -14.37 -0.56 -4.67
C TRP A 179 -15.18 0.73 -4.73
N GLU A 180 -16.35 0.62 -5.33
CA GLU A 180 -17.39 1.64 -5.30
C GLU A 180 -18.43 1.28 -4.23
N VAL A 181 -18.98 2.29 -3.54
CA VAL A 181 -20.13 2.11 -2.66
C VAL A 181 -21.36 2.51 -3.47
N LEU A 182 -22.19 1.54 -3.85
CA LEU A 182 -23.37 1.79 -4.68
C LEU A 182 -24.56 2.30 -3.87
N HIS A 183 -24.71 1.82 -2.63
CA HIS A 183 -25.82 2.20 -1.75
C HIS A 183 -25.48 1.92 -0.29
N VAL A 184 -26.11 2.64 0.63
CA VAL A 184 -26.03 2.39 2.08
C VAL A 184 -27.43 2.41 2.66
N TYR A 185 -27.88 1.28 3.19
CA TYR A 185 -29.10 1.20 3.99
C TYR A 185 -28.79 1.72 5.40
N PRO A 186 -29.56 2.70 5.92
CA PRO A 186 -29.46 3.12 7.31
C PRO A 186 -29.81 1.99 8.28
N ALA A 187 -29.34 2.11 9.53
CA ALA A 187 -29.84 1.26 10.61
C ALA A 187 -31.36 1.47 10.78
N GLY A 188 -32.08 0.39 11.09
CA GLY A 188 -33.53 0.38 11.24
C GLY A 188 -34.30 0.19 9.93
N THR A 189 -33.63 0.05 8.78
CA THR A 189 -34.31 -0.21 7.51
C THR A 189 -34.99 -1.59 7.55
N GLU A 190 -36.31 -1.63 7.40
CA GLU A 190 -37.11 -2.85 7.43
C GLU A 190 -37.15 -3.55 6.06
N GLY A 191 -37.50 -4.84 6.05
CA GLY A 191 -37.74 -5.61 4.82
C GLY A 191 -36.49 -6.00 4.03
N ILE A 192 -35.29 -5.61 4.44
CA ILE A 192 -34.05 -5.88 3.68
C ILE A 192 -33.41 -7.23 4.02
N PHE A 193 -33.53 -7.70 5.26
CA PHE A 193 -33.02 -9.02 5.65
C PHE A 193 -34.11 -9.89 6.26
N SER A 194 -34.02 -11.17 5.95
CA SER A 194 -34.77 -12.23 6.59
C SER A 194 -33.84 -13.13 7.39
N TYR A 195 -34.39 -13.77 8.42
CA TYR A 195 -33.69 -14.67 9.33
C TYR A 195 -34.54 -15.90 9.60
N ARG A 196 -33.93 -17.01 10.04
CA ARG A 196 -34.69 -18.23 10.33
C ARG A 196 -35.56 -18.06 11.57
N ARG A 197 -36.83 -18.47 11.47
CA ARG A 197 -37.80 -18.36 12.57
C ARG A 197 -37.33 -19.08 13.83
N GLU A 198 -36.75 -20.28 13.67
CA GLU A 198 -36.20 -21.11 14.77
C GLU A 198 -35.11 -20.41 15.60
N HIS A 199 -34.40 -19.44 15.01
CA HIS A 199 -33.32 -18.72 15.67
C HIS A 199 -33.74 -17.33 16.19
N THR A 200 -35.04 -17.00 16.14
CA THR A 200 -35.58 -15.74 16.66
C THR A 200 -36.26 -15.92 18.01
N TYR A 201 -36.07 -14.96 18.91
CA TYR A 201 -36.79 -14.88 20.19
C TYR A 201 -37.80 -13.72 20.10
N ALA A 202 -39.09 -13.98 20.30
CA ALA A 202 -40.12 -12.98 20.03
C ALA A 202 -40.75 -12.40 21.32
N GLY A 203 -40.64 -11.08 21.50
CA GLY A 203 -41.53 -10.27 22.33
C GLY A 203 -42.62 -9.52 21.53
N ARG A 204 -42.66 -9.67 20.19
CA ARG A 204 -43.62 -9.08 19.25
C ARG A 204 -43.92 -10.07 18.09
N PRO A 205 -45.02 -9.93 17.34
CA PRO A 205 -45.34 -10.81 16.21
C PRO A 205 -44.29 -10.71 15.10
N LEU A 206 -43.73 -11.85 14.68
CA LEU A 206 -42.76 -11.94 13.58
C LEU A 206 -43.48 -11.99 12.23
N GLN A 207 -43.13 -11.08 11.31
CA GLN A 207 -43.66 -11.08 9.94
C GLN A 207 -42.98 -12.17 9.11
N SER A 208 -43.78 -13.03 8.46
CA SER A 208 -43.28 -14.04 7.52
C SER A 208 -42.57 -13.39 6.34
N ALA A 209 -41.41 -13.93 5.95
CA ALA A 209 -40.70 -13.48 4.75
C ALA A 209 -41.26 -14.10 3.46
N GLY A 210 -42.11 -15.14 3.54
CA GLY A 210 -42.79 -15.71 2.38
C GLY A 210 -41.85 -16.01 1.21
N SER A 211 -42.21 -15.55 0.01
CA SER A 211 -41.37 -15.68 -1.19
C SER A 211 -40.05 -14.90 -1.12
N GLU A 212 -39.98 -13.83 -0.32
CA GLU A 212 -38.79 -12.97 -0.19
C GLU A 212 -37.65 -13.61 0.60
N GLY A 213 -37.95 -14.53 1.52
CA GLY A 213 -36.95 -15.16 2.38
C GLY A 213 -36.97 -16.68 2.41
N GLY A 214 -38.01 -17.34 1.91
CA GLY A 214 -38.25 -18.78 2.09
C GLY A 214 -39.31 -19.06 3.17
N GLY A 215 -39.97 -20.22 3.08
CA GLY A 215 -41.17 -20.54 3.89
C GLY A 215 -40.97 -20.58 5.41
N ASP A 216 -39.74 -20.77 5.87
CA ASP A 216 -39.33 -20.89 7.27
C ASP A 216 -38.68 -19.62 7.84
N ARG A 217 -38.60 -18.54 7.04
CA ARG A 217 -37.84 -17.32 7.39
C ARG A 217 -38.79 -16.15 7.66
N VAL A 218 -38.36 -15.23 8.53
CA VAL A 218 -39.10 -14.05 8.98
C VAL A 218 -38.26 -12.79 8.75
N PHE A 219 -38.89 -11.66 8.49
CA PHE A 219 -38.17 -10.39 8.40
C PHE A 219 -37.63 -9.96 9.77
N ILE A 220 -36.42 -9.39 9.79
CA ILE A 220 -35.90 -8.75 11.00
C ILE A 220 -36.55 -7.36 11.17
N ALA A 221 -36.76 -6.95 12.43
CA ALA A 221 -37.36 -5.65 12.78
C ALA A 221 -36.35 -4.51 12.57
N GLY A 222 -36.02 -4.25 11.31
CA GLY A 222 -35.00 -3.29 10.91
C GLY A 222 -33.57 -3.85 11.03
N THR A 223 -32.66 -3.38 10.19
CA THR A 223 -31.24 -3.72 10.37
C THR A 223 -30.66 -3.12 11.64
N PRO A 224 -29.93 -3.89 12.47
CA PRO A 224 -29.37 -3.36 13.71
C PRO A 224 -28.18 -2.41 13.49
N PHE A 225 -27.58 -2.42 12.30
CA PHE A 225 -26.52 -1.51 11.88
C PHE A 225 -26.70 -1.13 10.40
N PRO A 226 -26.12 0.00 9.94
CA PRO A 226 -26.17 0.36 8.53
C PRO A 226 -25.46 -0.70 7.67
N VAL A 227 -25.90 -0.91 6.43
CA VAL A 227 -25.28 -1.90 5.51
C VAL A 227 -24.99 -1.24 4.17
N ALA A 228 -23.74 -1.29 3.73
CA ALA A 228 -23.29 -0.82 2.42
C ALA A 228 -23.25 -1.96 1.40
N ILE A 229 -23.67 -1.63 0.18
CA ILE A 229 -23.42 -2.44 -1.02
C ILE A 229 -22.16 -1.91 -1.67
N ILE A 230 -21.14 -2.74 -1.73
CA ILE A 230 -19.90 -2.43 -2.42
C ILE A 230 -19.77 -3.24 -3.69
N TYR A 231 -19.14 -2.64 -4.69
CA TYR A 231 -19.05 -3.18 -6.03
C TYR A 231 -17.66 -3.02 -6.62
N ARG A 232 -17.26 -4.00 -7.43
CA ARG A 232 -16.03 -3.95 -8.21
C ARG A 232 -16.17 -4.73 -9.53
N ASP A 233 -15.72 -4.11 -10.60
CA ASP A 233 -15.51 -4.68 -11.94
C ASP A 233 -14.24 -4.07 -12.59
N GLN A 234 -13.97 -4.41 -13.85
CA GLN A 234 -12.83 -3.84 -14.60
C GLN A 234 -12.89 -2.32 -14.77
N TYR A 235 -14.09 -1.72 -14.72
CA TYR A 235 -14.30 -0.29 -14.93
C TYR A 235 -14.33 0.52 -13.62
N THR A 236 -14.33 -0.17 -12.47
CA THR A 236 -14.37 0.44 -11.15
C THR A 236 -13.07 1.22 -10.91
N SER A 237 -13.21 2.55 -10.84
CA SER A 237 -12.07 3.43 -10.67
C SER A 237 -11.40 3.22 -9.31
N THR A 238 -10.08 3.02 -9.34
CA THR A 238 -9.30 2.96 -8.10
C THR A 238 -9.19 4.35 -7.50
N ARG A 239 -9.71 4.53 -6.28
CA ARG A 239 -9.60 5.77 -5.53
C ARG A 239 -8.13 6.05 -5.23
N PHE A 240 -7.65 7.18 -5.74
CA PHE A 240 -6.29 7.63 -5.52
C PHE A 240 -6.27 8.62 -4.35
N THR A 241 -6.04 8.10 -3.14
CA THR A 241 -6.07 8.88 -1.91
C THR A 241 -4.81 9.75 -1.72
N PRO A 242 -4.84 10.83 -0.92
CA PRO A 242 -3.68 11.70 -0.71
C PRO A 242 -2.45 10.94 -0.19
N GLU A 243 -2.62 10.00 0.73
CA GLU A 243 -1.52 9.17 1.24
C GLU A 243 -0.93 8.25 0.17
N ARG A 244 -1.74 7.77 -0.79
CA ARG A 244 -1.26 7.01 -1.96
C ARG A 244 -0.52 7.88 -2.94
N TRP A 245 -1.00 9.10 -3.15
CA TRP A 245 -0.28 10.08 -3.96
C TRP A 245 1.11 10.33 -3.36
N CYS A 246 1.20 10.62 -2.06
CA CYS A 246 2.49 10.83 -1.40
C CYS A 246 3.36 9.59 -1.52
N HIS A 247 2.80 8.41 -1.25
CA HIS A 247 3.52 7.15 -1.39
C HIS A 247 4.12 6.97 -2.80
N SER A 248 3.35 7.20 -3.87
CA SER A 248 3.82 7.09 -5.25
C SER A 248 4.79 8.21 -5.65
N ALA A 249 4.55 9.46 -5.21
CA ALA A 249 5.38 10.62 -5.54
C ALA A 249 6.77 10.53 -4.89
N TYR A 250 6.86 9.96 -3.70
CA TYR A 250 8.10 9.78 -2.95
C TYR A 250 8.67 8.36 -3.08
N ALA A 251 8.73 7.82 -4.31
CA ALA A 251 9.48 6.60 -4.60
C ALA A 251 9.01 5.35 -3.81
N HIS A 252 7.71 5.23 -3.58
CA HIS A 252 7.15 4.16 -2.76
C HIS A 252 7.73 4.10 -1.34
N ALA A 253 8.09 5.26 -0.79
CA ALA A 253 8.54 5.36 0.59
C ALA A 253 7.48 4.80 1.54
N HIS A 254 7.94 4.10 2.57
CA HIS A 254 7.07 3.60 3.63
C HIS A 254 6.41 4.77 4.36
N GLY A 255 5.15 4.61 4.79
CA GLY A 255 4.39 5.65 5.48
C GLY A 255 5.11 6.25 6.69
N LEU A 256 5.87 5.44 7.44
CA LEU A 256 6.71 5.93 8.55
C LEU A 256 7.77 6.95 8.10
N ARG A 257 8.41 6.71 6.95
CA ARG A 257 9.44 7.61 6.41
C ARG A 257 8.84 8.96 5.98
N LEU A 258 7.62 8.92 5.45
CA LEU A 258 6.87 10.12 5.08
C LEU A 258 6.35 10.87 6.31
N ALA A 259 5.88 10.14 7.32
CA ALA A 259 5.47 10.70 8.60
C ALA A 259 6.63 11.40 9.32
N GLN A 260 7.85 10.88 9.22
CA GLN A 260 9.06 11.54 9.73
C GLN A 260 9.33 12.89 9.02
N LEU A 261 9.09 13.02 7.72
CA LEU A 261 9.19 14.32 7.05
C LEU A 261 8.15 15.31 7.58
N MET A 262 6.92 14.85 7.79
CA MET A 262 5.87 15.69 8.38
C MET A 262 6.24 16.16 9.79
N ASP A 263 6.87 15.31 10.60
CA ASP A 263 7.37 15.68 11.94
C ASP A 263 8.44 16.77 11.90
N LEU A 264 9.17 16.88 10.78
CA LEU A 264 10.14 17.95 10.53
C LEU A 264 9.48 19.22 9.98
N GLY A 265 8.15 19.28 9.91
CA GLY A 265 7.40 20.44 9.40
C GLY A 265 7.35 20.54 7.87
N VAL A 266 7.69 19.47 7.16
CA VAL A 266 7.64 19.43 5.69
C VAL A 266 6.21 19.11 5.23
N ASP A 267 5.64 19.96 4.39
CA ASP A 267 4.42 19.64 3.65
C ASP A 267 4.77 18.73 2.46
N ILE A 268 4.33 17.48 2.56
CA ILE A 268 4.53 16.44 1.55
C ILE A 268 3.29 16.20 0.70
N ALA A 269 2.16 16.85 1.00
CA ALA A 269 0.93 16.64 0.26
C ALA A 269 1.05 17.24 -1.15
N ARG A 270 0.22 16.73 -2.07
CA ARG A 270 0.05 17.38 -3.36
C ARG A 270 -0.52 18.78 -3.13
N PRO A 271 -0.06 19.83 -3.84
CA PRO A 271 -0.66 21.15 -3.75
C PRO A 271 -2.19 21.12 -3.86
N GLY A 272 -2.88 21.72 -2.89
CA GLY A 272 -4.34 21.74 -2.82
C GLY A 272 -4.97 20.49 -2.16
N THR A 273 -4.16 19.58 -1.61
CA THR A 273 -4.64 18.41 -0.86
C THR A 273 -4.07 18.40 0.56
N THR A 274 -4.62 17.55 1.41
CA THR A 274 -4.11 17.34 2.78
C THR A 274 -3.93 15.86 3.05
N VAL A 275 -2.85 15.52 3.73
CA VAL A 275 -2.60 14.17 4.26
C VAL A 275 -2.25 14.28 5.75
N THR A 276 -2.75 13.33 6.54
CA THR A 276 -2.48 13.24 7.98
C THR A 276 -1.49 12.13 8.27
N ARG A 277 -0.81 12.22 9.41
CA ARG A 277 0.08 11.16 9.91
C ARG A 277 -0.62 9.80 9.97
N ASP A 278 -1.83 9.77 10.50
CA ASP A 278 -2.60 8.52 10.68
C ASP A 278 -2.96 7.87 9.34
N GLN A 279 -3.20 8.68 8.30
CA GLN A 279 -3.42 8.17 6.94
C GLN A 279 -2.17 7.50 6.38
N LEU A 280 -0.98 8.07 6.60
CA LEU A 280 0.28 7.46 6.15
C LEU A 280 0.60 6.16 6.90
N LEU A 281 0.22 6.08 8.17
CA LEU A 281 0.46 4.92 9.04
C LEU A 281 -0.68 3.89 9.01
N SER A 282 -1.63 4.01 8.07
CA SER A 282 -2.83 3.15 8.02
C SER A 282 -2.52 1.68 7.77
N HIS A 283 -1.36 1.36 7.19
CA HIS A 283 -0.94 0.01 6.84
C HIS A 283 0.44 -0.31 7.41
N ARG A 284 0.65 -1.58 7.80
CA ARG A 284 1.93 -2.02 8.38
C ARG A 284 3.02 -2.19 7.34
N THR A 285 2.65 -2.63 6.14
CA THR A 285 3.59 -2.85 5.04
C THR A 285 3.04 -2.32 3.74
N CYS A 286 3.89 -1.64 2.96
CA CYS A 286 3.47 -1.06 1.69
C CYS A 286 2.81 -2.09 0.76
N ALA A 287 3.32 -3.32 0.75
CA ALA A 287 2.85 -4.39 -0.12
C ALA A 287 1.39 -4.82 0.16
N GLU A 288 0.83 -4.51 1.33
CA GLU A 288 -0.59 -4.77 1.62
C GLU A 288 -1.53 -3.79 0.90
N ALA A 289 -1.03 -2.60 0.53
CA ALA A 289 -1.83 -1.52 -0.03
C ALA A 289 -1.41 -1.11 -1.44
N CYS A 290 -0.18 -1.41 -1.87
CA CYS A 290 0.37 -1.01 -3.16
C CYS A 290 0.80 -2.23 -4.00
N ALA A 291 0.18 -2.40 -5.16
CA ALA A 291 0.51 -3.48 -6.10
C ALA A 291 1.96 -3.40 -6.60
N VAL A 292 2.49 -2.18 -6.82
CA VAL A 292 3.89 -1.99 -7.24
C VAL A 292 4.84 -2.46 -6.16
N CYS A 293 4.63 -2.06 -4.89
CA CYS A 293 5.42 -2.59 -3.77
C CYS A 293 5.32 -4.11 -3.63
N ALA A 294 4.15 -4.70 -3.88
CA ALA A 294 3.96 -6.14 -3.82
C ALA A 294 4.74 -6.87 -4.93
N ARG A 295 4.73 -6.35 -6.17
CA ARG A 295 5.48 -6.90 -7.32
C ARG A 295 6.99 -6.72 -7.16
N MET A 296 7.42 -5.57 -6.65
CA MET A 296 8.83 -5.21 -6.48
C MET A 296 9.45 -5.80 -5.20
N ARG A 297 8.69 -6.57 -4.42
CA ARG A 297 9.14 -7.17 -3.17
C ARG A 297 10.23 -8.20 -3.44
N THR A 298 11.47 -7.74 -3.44
CA THR A 298 12.66 -8.58 -3.40
C THR A 298 13.11 -8.73 -1.95
N VAL A 299 13.47 -9.94 -1.55
CA VAL A 299 14.18 -10.16 -0.27
C VAL A 299 15.57 -9.59 -0.45
N GLN A 300 15.74 -8.31 -0.09
CA GLN A 300 17.07 -7.75 0.03
C GLN A 300 17.68 -8.28 1.33
N PRO A 301 18.84 -8.95 1.28
CA PRO A 301 19.52 -9.36 2.51
C PRO A 301 19.73 -8.12 3.37
N SER A 302 19.44 -8.27 4.67
CA SER A 302 19.66 -7.17 5.61
C SER A 302 21.14 -6.78 5.57
N PRO A 303 21.44 -5.49 5.60
CA PRO A 303 22.81 -5.05 5.68
C PRO A 303 23.52 -5.72 6.85
N LYS A 304 24.59 -6.48 6.60
CA LYS A 304 25.48 -6.93 7.68
C LYS A 304 26.17 -5.67 8.20
N HIS A 305 25.65 -5.13 9.30
CA HIS A 305 26.22 -3.94 9.90
C HIS A 305 27.68 -4.24 10.30
N PRO A 306 28.66 -3.44 9.84
CA PRO A 306 29.98 -3.51 10.43
C PRO A 306 29.90 -3.18 11.93
N PRO A 307 30.83 -3.68 12.74
CA PRO A 307 30.85 -3.32 14.16
C PRO A 307 30.99 -1.79 14.32
N ALA A 308 30.25 -1.23 15.28
CA ALA A 308 30.03 0.22 15.44
C ALA A 308 31.32 1.03 15.70
N ASP A 309 32.40 0.36 16.15
CA ASP A 309 33.71 0.95 16.45
C ASP A 309 34.48 1.43 15.20
N ARG A 310 34.16 0.90 14.01
CA ARG A 310 34.85 1.23 12.75
C ARG A 310 34.15 2.28 11.90
N TYR A 311 32.89 2.59 12.21
CA TYR A 311 32.12 3.65 11.57
C TYR A 311 32.20 4.93 12.42
N ARG A 312 33.40 5.50 12.57
CA ARG A 312 33.54 6.81 13.21
C ARG A 312 32.83 7.84 12.33
N ALA A 313 31.95 8.65 12.94
CA ALA A 313 31.36 9.80 12.29
C ALA A 313 32.48 10.64 11.66
N GLN A 314 32.48 10.72 10.34
CA GLN A 314 33.38 11.59 9.59
C GLN A 314 32.77 12.99 9.55
N LYS A 315 33.59 13.99 9.24
CA LYS A 315 33.05 15.31 8.92
C LYS A 315 32.23 15.18 7.62
N PRO A 316 30.97 15.63 7.55
CA PRO A 316 30.19 15.58 6.33
C PRO A 316 30.97 16.15 5.13
N GLY A 317 30.99 15.38 4.04
CA GLY A 317 31.68 15.74 2.80
C GLY A 317 33.18 15.41 2.77
N SER A 318 33.79 14.95 3.86
CA SER A 318 35.22 14.62 3.88
C SER A 318 35.55 13.26 3.25
N MET A 319 34.57 12.37 3.14
CA MET A 319 34.78 11.02 2.60
C MET A 319 33.60 10.58 1.74
N TRP A 320 33.94 10.06 0.55
CA TRP A 320 32.99 9.59 -0.45
C TRP A 320 33.39 8.19 -0.94
N ALA A 321 32.41 7.37 -1.29
CA ALA A 321 32.61 6.13 -2.04
C ALA A 321 32.10 6.31 -3.47
N ALA A 322 32.79 5.74 -4.45
CA ALA A 322 32.32 5.68 -5.83
C ALA A 322 32.31 4.25 -6.34
N ASP A 323 31.27 3.90 -7.09
CA ASP A 323 31.10 2.60 -7.72
C ASP A 323 30.28 2.71 -9.02
N ALA A 324 30.48 1.76 -9.93
CA ALA A 324 29.85 1.69 -11.23
C ALA A 324 28.88 0.52 -11.32
N THR A 325 27.64 0.79 -11.71
CA THR A 325 26.65 -0.25 -12.05
C THR A 325 26.52 -0.36 -13.56
N GLY A 326 26.79 -1.54 -14.11
CA GLY A 326 26.53 -1.85 -15.51
C GLY A 326 27.51 -2.86 -16.11
N PRO A 327 27.36 -3.19 -17.40
CA PRO A 327 26.40 -2.60 -18.33
C PRO A 327 24.95 -2.95 -17.97
N ILE A 328 24.08 -1.94 -17.90
CA ILE A 328 22.65 -2.09 -17.63
C ILE A 328 21.93 -2.39 -18.95
N THR A 329 21.02 -3.36 -18.91
CA THR A 329 20.18 -3.75 -20.05
C THR A 329 18.71 -3.50 -19.67
N PRO A 330 17.91 -2.82 -20.52
CA PRO A 330 18.26 -2.29 -21.84
C PRO A 330 19.17 -1.04 -21.79
N ILE A 331 19.73 -0.66 -22.95
CA ILE A 331 20.44 0.61 -23.10
C ILE A 331 19.46 1.75 -22.76
N GLY A 332 19.96 2.76 -22.05
CA GLY A 332 19.19 3.96 -21.69
C GLY A 332 18.67 4.68 -22.94
N TYR A 333 17.56 5.39 -22.80
CA TYR A 333 16.95 6.17 -23.88
C TYR A 333 17.91 7.24 -24.47
N ASP A 334 18.92 7.63 -23.70
CA ASP A 334 19.99 8.57 -24.02
C ASP A 334 21.29 7.89 -24.49
N GLY A 335 21.29 6.56 -24.65
CA GLY A 335 22.47 5.77 -24.96
C GLY A 335 23.30 5.33 -23.76
N SER A 336 22.90 5.70 -22.53
CA SER A 336 23.61 5.32 -21.31
C SER A 336 23.60 3.80 -21.09
N ARG A 337 24.72 3.26 -20.60
CA ARG A 337 24.88 1.84 -20.26
C ARG A 337 25.40 1.64 -18.84
N TYR A 338 25.98 2.66 -18.24
CA TYR A 338 26.56 2.61 -16.91
C TYR A 338 26.01 3.74 -16.06
N ARG A 339 25.74 3.43 -14.78
CA ARG A 339 25.50 4.41 -13.73
C ARG A 339 26.72 4.49 -12.83
N TRP A 340 27.17 5.69 -12.55
CA TRP A 340 28.18 6.00 -11.56
C TRP A 340 27.51 6.57 -10.33
N THR A 341 27.79 6.01 -9.15
CA THR A 341 27.16 6.43 -7.90
C THR A 341 28.24 6.87 -6.92
N PHE A 342 28.16 8.11 -6.47
CA PHE A 342 29.04 8.69 -5.45
C PHE A 342 28.24 8.87 -4.16
N VAL A 343 28.66 8.24 -3.07
CA VAL A 343 27.95 8.25 -1.77
C VAL A 343 28.82 8.88 -0.70
N GLU A 344 28.35 9.95 -0.08
CA GLU A 344 28.99 10.58 1.07
C GLU A 344 28.82 9.70 2.32
N PHE A 345 29.90 9.44 3.08
CA PHE A 345 29.88 8.41 4.13
C PHE A 345 29.06 8.78 5.38
N THR A 346 28.92 10.05 5.70
CA THR A 346 28.38 10.52 6.98
C THR A 346 26.86 10.52 6.97
N VAL A 347 26.27 11.21 6.00
CA VAL A 347 24.82 11.39 5.86
C VAL A 347 24.25 10.68 4.63
N ARG A 348 25.10 10.01 3.83
CA ARG A 348 24.66 9.18 2.69
C ARG A 348 24.00 10.00 1.58
N PHE A 349 24.38 11.26 1.47
CA PHE A 349 24.05 12.09 0.32
C PHE A 349 24.68 11.48 -0.93
N THR A 350 23.92 11.41 -2.01
CA THR A 350 24.29 10.58 -3.16
C THR A 350 24.21 11.37 -4.46
N LEU A 351 25.21 11.21 -5.33
CA LEU A 351 25.21 11.79 -6.67
C LEU A 351 25.27 10.65 -7.69
N CYS A 352 24.43 10.73 -8.72
CA CYS A 352 24.39 9.75 -9.81
C CYS A 352 24.71 10.40 -11.15
N TYR A 353 25.55 9.72 -11.93
CA TYR A 353 25.91 10.13 -13.30
C TYR A 353 25.81 8.94 -14.25
N PHE A 354 25.75 9.21 -15.54
CA PHE A 354 25.49 8.18 -16.56
C PHE A 354 26.48 8.28 -17.71
N SER A 355 26.86 7.13 -18.27
CA SER A 355 27.73 7.08 -19.44
C SER A 355 27.43 5.87 -20.33
N ALA A 356 27.75 5.98 -21.62
CA ALA A 356 27.67 4.87 -22.56
C ALA A 356 28.83 3.86 -22.39
N GLU A 357 29.99 4.34 -21.92
CA GLU A 357 31.22 3.55 -21.76
C GLU A 357 31.85 3.75 -20.37
N LYS A 358 32.60 2.73 -19.91
CA LYS A 358 33.38 2.80 -18.65
C LYS A 358 34.57 3.76 -18.75
N SER A 359 35.14 3.90 -19.94
CA SER A 359 36.24 4.82 -20.27
C SER A 359 35.93 6.29 -19.95
N ALA A 360 34.65 6.65 -19.88
CA ALA A 360 34.20 8.01 -19.57
C ALA A 360 34.38 8.42 -18.10
N TYR A 361 34.90 7.54 -17.23
CA TYR A 361 35.01 7.80 -15.79
C TYR A 361 35.71 9.11 -15.45
N SER A 362 36.79 9.48 -16.14
CA SER A 362 37.51 10.73 -15.87
C SER A 362 36.64 11.98 -16.07
N PHE A 363 35.76 11.98 -17.08
CA PHE A 363 34.79 13.05 -17.29
C PHE A 363 33.72 13.06 -16.20
N ILE A 364 33.25 11.89 -15.80
CA ILE A 364 32.28 11.74 -14.70
C ILE A 364 32.87 12.24 -13.38
N LEU A 365 34.13 11.89 -13.11
CA LEU A 365 34.86 12.35 -11.94
C LEU A 365 35.01 13.88 -11.96
N ALA A 366 35.37 14.48 -13.09
CA ALA A 366 35.46 15.93 -13.21
C ALA A 366 34.10 16.62 -12.92
N GLN A 367 33.00 16.08 -13.45
CA GLN A 367 31.65 16.57 -13.16
C GLN A 367 31.31 16.44 -11.67
N PHE A 368 31.57 15.27 -11.08
CA PHE A 368 31.38 15.04 -9.64
C PHE A 368 32.12 16.08 -8.79
N LEU A 369 33.38 16.37 -9.10
CA LEU A 369 34.15 17.35 -8.36
C LEU A 369 33.62 18.78 -8.50
N ALA A 370 33.11 19.13 -9.68
CA ALA A 370 32.43 20.41 -9.88
C ALA A 370 31.16 20.51 -9.02
N ASP A 371 30.37 19.45 -8.95
CA ASP A 371 29.14 19.42 -8.15
C ASP A 371 29.43 19.42 -6.64
N VAL A 372 30.49 18.72 -6.19
CA VAL A 372 30.98 18.77 -4.80
C VAL A 372 31.31 20.21 -4.39
N VAL A 373 32.02 20.95 -5.24
CA VAL A 373 32.33 22.38 -5.00
C VAL A 373 31.05 23.22 -5.01
N HIS A 374 30.15 22.99 -5.97
CA HIS A 374 28.87 23.69 -6.04
C HIS A 374 28.02 23.50 -4.78
N HIS A 375 28.07 22.31 -4.19
CA HIS A 375 27.42 21.97 -2.93
C HIS A 375 28.16 22.49 -1.68
N GLY A 376 29.22 23.29 -1.85
CA GLY A 376 29.93 23.95 -0.74
C GLY A 376 31.01 23.10 -0.07
N PHE A 377 31.36 21.94 -0.64
CA PHE A 377 32.44 21.10 -0.12
C PHE A 377 33.79 21.46 -0.74
N ALA A 378 34.85 21.28 0.04
CA ALA A 378 36.21 21.37 -0.48
C ALA A 378 36.65 20.03 -1.08
N CYS A 379 37.18 20.05 -2.30
CA CYS A 379 37.82 18.86 -2.88
C CYS A 379 39.17 18.54 -2.22
N THR A 380 39.88 19.56 -1.73
CA THR A 380 41.21 19.37 -1.12
C THR A 380 41.09 18.64 0.20
N GLY A 381 41.81 17.52 0.32
CA GLY A 381 41.75 16.65 1.50
C GLY A 381 40.54 15.72 1.54
N LEU A 382 39.68 15.73 0.50
CA LEU A 382 38.60 14.77 0.33
C LEU A 382 39.19 13.37 0.13
N VAL A 383 38.61 12.39 0.80
CA VAL A 383 38.94 10.97 0.61
C VAL A 383 37.92 10.35 -0.33
N LEU A 384 38.37 9.91 -1.51
CA LEU A 384 37.52 9.17 -2.45
C LEU A 384 37.89 7.70 -2.41
N ARG A 385 36.93 6.86 -2.02
CA ARG A 385 37.08 5.42 -1.96
C ARG A 385 36.48 4.76 -3.19
N THR A 386 37.23 3.89 -3.84
CA THR A 386 36.74 3.11 -4.97
C THR A 386 37.16 1.65 -4.85
N ASP A 387 36.61 0.78 -5.70
CA ASP A 387 37.21 -0.53 -5.92
C ASP A 387 38.52 -0.42 -6.74
N CYS A 388 39.12 -1.56 -7.07
CA CYS A 388 40.35 -1.65 -7.86
C CYS A 388 40.08 -1.72 -9.37
N ALA A 389 38.93 -1.25 -9.86
CA ALA A 389 38.62 -1.33 -11.28
C ALA A 389 39.61 -0.50 -12.13
N PRO A 390 40.03 -1.00 -13.32
CA PRO A 390 41.04 -0.35 -14.15
C PRO A 390 40.70 1.10 -14.51
N GLU A 391 39.44 1.38 -14.81
CA GLU A 391 38.96 2.70 -15.20
C GLU A 391 39.09 3.75 -14.08
N LEU A 392 39.04 3.33 -12.82
CA LEU A 392 39.20 4.18 -11.65
C LEU A 392 40.68 4.53 -11.38
N CYS A 393 41.58 3.81 -12.06
CA CYS A 393 43.04 3.91 -11.94
C CYS A 393 43.71 4.48 -13.19
N ASP A 394 42.94 4.88 -14.21
CA ASP A 394 43.45 5.43 -15.45
C ASP A 394 44.27 6.72 -15.22
N PRO A 395 45.33 7.02 -16.02
CA PRO A 395 46.16 8.20 -15.83
C PRO A 395 45.38 9.52 -15.79
N ALA A 396 44.27 9.64 -16.53
CA ALA A 396 43.44 10.84 -16.49
C ALA A 396 42.75 11.03 -15.11
N ALA A 397 42.23 9.95 -14.52
CA ALA A 397 41.64 9.99 -13.19
C ALA A 397 42.69 10.29 -12.11
N GLN A 398 43.88 9.68 -12.22
CA GLN A 398 45.00 9.95 -11.31
C GLN A 398 45.47 11.42 -11.36
N ALA A 399 45.49 12.01 -12.56
CA ALA A 399 45.80 13.42 -12.73
C ALA A 399 44.76 14.32 -12.04
N LEU A 400 43.46 14.00 -12.16
CA LEU A 400 42.38 14.72 -11.47
C LEU A 400 42.49 14.61 -9.95
N TYR A 401 42.75 13.41 -9.42
CA TYR A 401 42.94 13.24 -7.97
C TYR A 401 44.08 14.12 -7.45
N LYS A 402 45.22 14.09 -8.14
CA LYS A 402 46.39 14.89 -7.76
C LYS A 402 46.11 16.39 -7.89
N HIS A 403 45.48 16.83 -8.97
CA HIS A 403 45.20 18.24 -9.22
C HIS A 403 44.28 18.86 -8.15
N HIS A 404 43.24 18.13 -7.74
CA HIS A 404 42.28 18.61 -6.74
C HIS A 404 42.67 18.29 -5.30
N GLY A 405 43.79 17.59 -5.08
CA GLY A 405 44.24 17.19 -3.74
C GLY A 405 43.36 16.12 -3.08
N ILE A 406 42.80 15.22 -3.88
CA ILE A 406 41.94 14.12 -3.44
C ILE A 406 42.82 12.94 -3.04
N LYS A 407 42.55 12.39 -1.85
CA LYS A 407 43.15 11.15 -1.39
C LYS A 407 42.35 9.97 -1.90
N HIS A 408 42.79 9.39 -3.02
CA HIS A 408 42.20 8.18 -3.58
C HIS A 408 42.59 6.95 -2.73
N LEU A 409 41.60 6.22 -2.24
CA LEU A 409 41.77 4.98 -1.49
C LEU A 409 41.08 3.83 -2.21
N GLN A 410 41.81 2.74 -2.43
CA GLN A 410 41.24 1.53 -3.00
C GLN A 410 40.78 0.60 -1.87
N SER A 411 39.55 0.10 -1.96
CA SER A 411 39.05 -0.92 -1.05
C SER A 411 39.79 -2.25 -1.27
N SER A 412 40.16 -2.93 -0.19
CA SER A 412 40.73 -4.27 -0.32
C SER A 412 39.67 -5.23 -0.87
N PRO A 413 40.00 -6.09 -1.86
CA PRO A 413 39.10 -7.14 -2.35
C PRO A 413 38.54 -8.05 -1.25
N THR A 414 39.23 -8.13 -0.11
CA THR A 414 38.90 -9.02 1.01
C THR A 414 38.05 -8.37 2.11
N LEU A 415 37.79 -7.06 2.05
CA LEU A 415 37.11 -6.33 3.12
C LEU A 415 35.78 -5.74 2.65
N HIS A 416 34.80 -6.60 2.35
CA HIS A 416 33.47 -6.23 1.85
C HIS A 416 32.75 -5.14 2.69
N TRP A 417 33.00 -5.04 3.99
CA TRP A 417 32.39 -4.01 4.84
C TRP A 417 32.80 -2.57 4.46
N GLN A 418 33.91 -2.41 3.74
CA GLN A 418 34.50 -1.12 3.39
C GLN A 418 33.69 -0.31 2.37
N ASN A 419 33.00 -1.01 1.46
CA ASN A 419 32.10 -0.42 0.46
C ASN A 419 30.63 -0.76 0.71
N PHE A 420 30.34 -1.48 1.79
CA PHE A 420 29.01 -1.98 2.11
C PHE A 420 27.90 -0.92 2.05
N MET A 421 28.20 0.30 2.50
CA MET A 421 27.23 1.40 2.44
C MET A 421 26.95 1.89 1.03
N ALA A 422 27.96 1.94 0.16
CA ALA A 422 27.76 2.27 -1.24
C ALA A 422 26.93 1.18 -1.94
N GLU A 423 27.29 -0.10 -1.74
CA GLU A 423 26.53 -1.25 -2.26
C GLU A 423 25.05 -1.21 -1.83
N TYR A 424 24.79 -0.89 -0.57
CA TYR A 424 23.43 -0.75 -0.04
C TYR A 424 22.65 0.37 -0.75
N VAL A 425 23.23 1.57 -0.88
CA VAL A 425 22.58 2.71 -1.54
C VAL A 425 22.32 2.42 -3.01
N ILE A 426 23.31 1.85 -3.70
CA ILE A 426 23.23 1.41 -5.11
C ILE A 426 22.09 0.42 -5.31
N GLY A 427 21.96 -0.58 -4.43
CA GLY A 427 20.86 -1.53 -4.44
C GLY A 427 19.50 -0.87 -4.20
N LYS A 428 19.44 0.14 -3.31
CA LYS A 428 18.22 0.91 -3.05
C LYS A 428 17.79 1.75 -4.24
N ILE A 429 18.70 2.48 -4.87
CA ILE A 429 18.41 3.28 -6.07
C ILE A 429 17.86 2.39 -7.18
N SER A 430 18.52 1.25 -7.47
CA SER A 430 18.04 0.31 -8.48
C SER A 430 16.66 -0.28 -8.17
N SER A 431 16.37 -0.58 -6.89
CA SER A 431 15.05 -1.09 -6.48
C SER A 431 13.96 -0.03 -6.62
N VAL A 432 14.26 1.23 -6.26
CA VAL A 432 13.33 2.34 -6.35
C VAL A 432 13.05 2.72 -7.81
N SER A 433 14.10 2.79 -8.63
CA SER A 433 14.00 3.09 -10.06
C SER A 433 13.04 2.16 -10.80
N ARG A 434 13.13 0.85 -10.55
CA ARG A 434 12.17 -0.12 -11.10
C ARG A 434 10.74 0.16 -10.66
N ALA A 435 10.53 0.51 -9.39
CA ALA A 435 9.20 0.84 -8.89
C ALA A 435 8.64 2.14 -9.52
N LEU A 436 9.49 3.15 -9.75
CA LEU A 436 9.12 4.38 -10.45
C LEU A 436 8.68 4.12 -11.90
N LEU A 437 9.46 3.33 -12.65
CA LEU A 437 9.13 2.95 -14.03
C LEU A 437 7.83 2.16 -14.11
N GLU A 438 7.63 1.21 -13.21
CA GLU A 438 6.41 0.41 -13.10
C GLU A 438 5.18 1.26 -12.79
N THR A 439 5.31 2.24 -11.88
CA THR A 439 4.24 3.19 -11.57
C THR A 439 3.90 4.08 -12.76
N ALA A 440 4.90 4.49 -13.53
CA ALA A 440 4.72 5.30 -14.72
C ALA A 440 4.23 4.51 -15.95
N GLY A 441 4.28 3.17 -15.91
CA GLY A 441 4.03 2.33 -17.09
C GLY A 441 5.04 2.57 -18.21
N MET A 442 6.27 2.98 -17.87
CA MET A 442 7.31 3.32 -18.84
C MET A 442 8.25 2.14 -19.10
N ASP A 443 8.80 2.11 -20.31
CA ASP A 443 9.78 1.10 -20.71
C ASP A 443 11.08 1.20 -19.89
N LEU A 444 11.76 0.07 -19.69
CA LEU A 444 12.99 -0.01 -18.92
C LEU A 444 14.14 0.84 -19.50
N THR A 445 14.10 1.22 -20.79
CA THR A 445 15.06 2.16 -21.40
C THR A 445 15.08 3.53 -20.73
N TYR A 446 14.03 3.93 -20.01
CA TYR A 446 14.00 5.19 -19.25
C TYR A 446 14.69 5.11 -17.88
N TRP A 447 15.40 4.02 -17.58
CA TRP A 447 16.13 3.85 -16.32
C TRP A 447 17.07 5.00 -15.95
N PRO A 448 17.74 5.75 -16.86
CA PRO A 448 18.60 6.87 -16.43
C PRO A 448 17.79 8.00 -15.77
N LEU A 449 16.59 8.30 -16.27
CA LEU A 449 15.69 9.28 -15.65
C LEU A 449 15.17 8.79 -14.30
N ALA A 450 14.79 7.51 -14.22
CA ALA A 450 14.26 6.91 -13.00
C ALA A 450 15.35 6.80 -11.91
N ASP A 451 16.59 6.44 -12.27
CA ASP A 451 17.73 6.42 -11.36
C ASP A 451 18.08 7.81 -10.85
N SER A 452 18.09 8.81 -11.73
CA SER A 452 18.32 10.21 -11.35
C SER A 452 17.26 10.70 -10.36
N HIS A 453 15.98 10.42 -10.64
CA HIS A 453 14.88 10.78 -9.75
C HIS A 453 14.92 10.01 -8.43
N ALA A 454 15.25 8.71 -8.46
CA ALA A 454 15.43 7.89 -7.27
C ALA A 454 16.56 8.42 -6.37
N CYS A 455 17.65 8.90 -6.98
CA CYS A 455 18.78 9.52 -6.27
C CYS A 455 18.35 10.84 -5.59
N LEU A 456 17.65 11.73 -6.29
CA LEU A 456 17.07 12.93 -5.68
C LEU A 456 16.15 12.58 -4.49
N LEU A 457 15.22 11.64 -4.68
CA LEU A 457 14.28 11.23 -3.64
C LEU A 457 15.01 10.59 -2.44
N TRP A 458 16.08 9.84 -2.68
CA TRP A 458 16.93 9.28 -1.63
C TRP A 458 17.49 10.37 -0.71
N ASP A 459 17.95 11.48 -1.27
CA ASP A 459 18.59 12.58 -0.52
C ASP A 459 17.62 13.52 0.19
N ILE A 460 16.37 13.62 -0.27
CA ILE A 460 15.35 14.47 0.35
C ILE A 460 14.43 13.71 1.31
N LEU A 461 14.57 12.39 1.40
CA LEU A 461 13.82 11.55 2.34
C LEU A 461 14.67 11.17 3.56
N PRO A 462 14.07 11.03 4.76
CA PRO A 462 14.79 10.82 6.01
C PRO A 462 15.41 9.43 6.09
N HIS A 463 16.60 9.34 6.68
CA HIS A 463 17.36 8.11 6.88
C HIS A 463 17.46 7.77 8.36
N GLY A 464 17.44 6.48 8.68
CA GLY A 464 17.64 5.99 10.03
C GLY A 464 16.52 6.36 11.00
N ARG A 465 16.77 6.15 12.29
CA ARG A 465 15.79 6.44 13.36
C ARG A 465 15.74 7.94 13.69
N ASP A 466 16.87 8.62 13.54
CA ASP A 466 17.00 10.06 13.83
C ASP A 466 16.45 10.94 12.70
N ALA A 467 15.83 10.33 11.68
CA ALA A 467 15.21 11.00 10.54
C ALA A 467 16.11 12.03 9.84
N VAL A 468 17.41 11.75 9.74
CA VAL A 468 18.37 12.63 9.06
C VAL A 468 18.00 12.72 7.58
N VAL A 469 17.68 13.91 7.10
CA VAL A 469 17.47 14.18 5.67
C VAL A 469 18.80 14.63 5.07
N PRO A 470 19.46 13.83 4.20
CA PRO A 470 20.82 14.13 3.72
C PRO A 470 20.95 15.53 3.10
N PHE A 471 20.02 15.90 2.23
CA PHE A 471 20.00 17.22 1.59
C PHE A 471 19.92 18.35 2.61
N TYR A 472 18.97 18.26 3.57
CA TYR A 472 18.81 19.27 4.61
C TYR A 472 20.06 19.39 5.49
N HIS A 473 20.65 18.26 5.87
CA HIS A 473 21.83 18.24 6.73
C HIS A 473 23.05 18.90 6.09
N LEU A 474 23.19 18.77 4.76
CA LEU A 474 24.32 19.34 4.03
C LEU A 474 24.08 20.78 3.58
N MET A 475 22.88 21.07 3.07
CA MET A 475 22.57 22.37 2.48
C MET A 475 22.07 23.39 3.52
N GLY A 476 21.59 22.93 4.69
CA GLY A 476 21.02 23.76 5.74
C GLY A 476 19.60 24.26 5.45
N TYR A 477 18.95 23.78 4.39
CA TYR A 477 17.57 24.10 4.05
C TYR A 477 16.85 22.92 3.39
N HIS A 478 15.52 22.90 3.47
CA HIS A 478 14.69 21.85 2.90
C HIS A 478 14.56 22.00 1.39
N PHE A 479 14.51 20.87 0.68
CA PHE A 479 14.15 20.87 -0.73
C PHE A 479 12.75 21.46 -0.95
N THR A 480 12.46 21.98 -2.15
CA THR A 480 11.12 22.46 -2.49
C THR A 480 10.19 21.28 -2.82
N TYR A 481 9.65 20.63 -1.79
CA TYR A 481 8.81 19.43 -1.90
C TYR A 481 7.54 19.62 -2.75
N SER A 482 7.02 20.85 -2.87
CA SER A 482 5.87 21.16 -3.74
C SER A 482 6.12 20.93 -5.24
N ARG A 483 7.37 20.71 -5.65
CA ARG A 483 7.75 20.37 -7.02
C ARG A 483 7.80 18.87 -7.28
N ILE A 484 7.65 18.04 -6.24
CA ILE A 484 7.62 16.59 -6.38
C ILE A 484 6.25 16.17 -6.89
N GLU A 485 6.25 15.40 -7.98
CA GLU A 485 5.07 14.79 -8.58
C GLU A 485 5.34 13.30 -8.78
N ILE A 486 4.30 12.53 -9.06
CA ILE A 486 4.45 11.12 -9.40
C ILE A 486 5.32 11.03 -10.66
N PHE A 487 6.36 10.20 -10.61
CA PHE A 487 7.23 9.97 -11.76
C PHE A 487 6.41 9.52 -12.98
N GLY A 488 6.69 10.10 -14.14
CA GLY A 488 5.91 9.88 -15.37
C GLY A 488 4.64 10.71 -15.51
N THR A 489 4.33 11.60 -14.57
CA THR A 489 3.20 12.54 -14.70
C THR A 489 3.32 13.38 -15.96
N LEU A 490 2.20 13.56 -16.68
CA LEU A 490 2.14 14.38 -17.89
C LEU A 490 2.45 15.84 -17.55
N CYS A 491 3.51 16.36 -18.16
CA CYS A 491 3.90 17.76 -18.04
C CYS A 491 3.60 18.50 -19.35
N THR A 492 3.02 19.70 -19.25
CA THR A 492 2.84 20.60 -20.40
C THR A 492 3.86 21.73 -20.29
N VAL A 493 4.57 22.00 -21.38
CA VAL A 493 5.52 23.12 -21.45
C VAL A 493 4.81 24.26 -22.17
N ALA A 494 4.72 25.42 -21.51
CA ALA A 494 4.26 26.63 -22.16
C ALA A 494 5.30 27.03 -23.22
N MET A 495 4.97 26.79 -24.49
CA MET A 495 5.78 27.20 -25.62
C MET A 495 5.17 28.45 -26.25
N ASP A 496 6.02 29.38 -26.67
CA ASP A 496 5.56 30.49 -27.48
C ASP A 496 5.17 30.02 -28.91
N ALA A 497 4.47 30.88 -29.64
CA ALA A 497 3.99 30.55 -30.98
C ALA A 497 5.12 30.26 -31.99
N GLN A 498 6.33 30.75 -31.75
CA GLN A 498 7.49 30.56 -32.62
C GLN A 498 8.13 29.18 -32.38
N GLN A 499 8.26 28.78 -31.11
CA GLN A 499 8.71 27.45 -30.67
C GLN A 499 7.75 26.35 -31.13
N MET A 500 6.43 26.59 -31.04
CA MET A 500 5.41 25.65 -31.53
C MET A 500 5.49 25.44 -33.04
N ARG A 501 5.72 26.52 -33.81
CA ARG A 501 5.90 26.46 -35.28
C ARG A 501 7.18 25.74 -35.68
N ALA A 502 8.25 25.88 -34.90
CA ALA A 502 9.53 25.22 -35.16
C ALA A 502 9.48 23.69 -34.89
N ARG A 503 8.73 23.25 -33.86
CA ARG A 503 8.59 21.81 -33.54
C ARG A 503 7.58 21.07 -34.43
N HIS A 504 6.60 21.78 -34.99
CA HIS A 504 5.59 21.20 -35.87
C HIS A 504 5.49 21.97 -37.20
N PRO A 505 6.51 21.88 -38.08
CA PRO A 505 6.47 22.49 -39.40
C PRO A 505 5.44 21.76 -40.27
N GLY A 506 4.17 22.16 -40.20
CA GLY A 506 3.10 21.56 -41.01
C GLY A 506 1.68 21.64 -40.46
N VAL A 507 1.48 22.02 -39.19
CA VAL A 507 0.12 22.17 -38.64
C VAL A 507 -0.46 23.51 -39.09
N SER A 508 -0.98 23.54 -40.32
CA SER A 508 -1.77 24.64 -40.86
C SER A 508 -3.05 24.83 -40.04
N LYS A 509 -3.32 26.06 -39.62
CA LYS A 509 -4.60 26.46 -39.01
C LYS A 509 -5.71 26.35 -40.06
N LYS A 510 -6.38 25.21 -40.17
CA LYS A 510 -7.77 25.18 -40.61
C LYS A 510 -8.68 25.26 -39.38
N ARG A 511 -8.88 26.50 -38.91
CA ARG A 511 -10.04 26.84 -38.09
C ARG A 511 -11.19 27.12 -39.06
N THR A 512 -12.06 26.14 -39.29
CA THR A 512 -13.40 26.43 -39.80
C THR A 512 -14.24 26.96 -38.62
N PRO A 513 -14.88 28.12 -38.74
CA PRO A 513 -15.88 28.53 -37.76
C PRO A 513 -17.10 27.63 -37.91
N ARG A 514 -17.55 26.99 -36.83
CA ARG A 514 -18.89 26.38 -36.80
C ARG A 514 -19.92 27.51 -36.69
N ALA A 515 -20.86 27.50 -37.64
CA ALA A 515 -22.13 28.21 -37.54
C ALA A 515 -23.05 27.55 -36.50
#